data_AF-A0AAV0YBG7-F1
#
_entry.id   AF-A0AAV0YBG7-F1
#
_cell.length_a   1.000
_cell.length_b   1.000
_cell.length_c   1.000
_cell.angle_alpha   90.00
_cell.angle_beta   90.00
_cell.angle_gamma   90.00
#
_symmetry.space_group_name_H-M   'P 1'
#
loop_
_entity.id
_entity.type
_entity.pdbx_description
1 polymer ?
#
loop_
_entity_poly.entity_id
_entity_poly.type
_entity_poly.pdbx_seq_one_letter_code
_entity_poly.pdbx_strand_id
1 'polypeptide(L)'
;MFLKVGRVLDVRWVKSSSRAVKVVWKMYEGLCNHFLNASSDPNRDSKTRAKYSGLRKRLASPEFLLDLGLMCDCLNELSVLSNILQKRSLTLIQFHQHINRSIRVLTSLKDLKGEYLTKATNATNNMNFKNITLEKNSKLININQNQFLTSLVDNLKARLLDNEQDISILQDMQIIDVNEIKRLCKRFQVNKNDAINGFRQIIDDQTVSFKNVMPEFYNLVQTFPCSTAEFERGFSLMNNICTKLRSTLTIKHLASLMFINVNGPPLDEWEPKSYISSWLVNHKTAEDTRTKKNVNKKPETREEKKSIWKIL
;
A
#
# COMPACT_ATOMS: atom_id res chain seq x y z
N MET A 1 -5.34 24.51 8.79
CA MET A 1 -5.53 23.16 8.22
C MET A 1 -4.77 22.15 9.09
N PHE A 2 -5.46 21.34 9.92
CA PHE A 2 -4.81 20.33 10.77
C PHE A 2 -4.31 19.17 9.91
N LEU A 3 -2.99 19.06 9.72
CA LEU A 3 -2.38 17.92 9.05
C LEU A 3 -2.33 16.75 10.04
N LYS A 4 -3.10 15.68 9.78
CA LYS A 4 -3.06 14.47 10.60
C LYS A 4 -1.81 13.65 10.29
N VAL A 5 -0.96 13.40 11.29
CA VAL A 5 0.12 12.41 11.19
C VAL A 5 -0.53 11.03 11.06
N GLY A 6 -0.34 10.38 9.92
CA GLY A 6 -0.82 9.01 9.70
C GLY A 6 -0.09 8.01 10.60
N ARG A 7 -0.69 6.84 10.84
CA ARG A 7 -0.02 5.76 11.59
C ARG A 7 1.14 5.22 10.74
N VAL A 8 2.34 5.20 11.32
CA VAL A 8 3.59 4.80 10.63
C VAL A 8 3.72 3.28 10.47
N LEU A 9 3.10 2.49 11.35
CA LEU A 9 3.35 1.04 11.47
C LEU A 9 2.12 0.13 11.30
N ASP A 10 0.89 0.66 11.38
CA ASP A 10 -0.33 -0.16 11.23
C ASP A 10 -0.66 -0.48 9.78
N VAL A 11 -0.19 0.36 8.86
CA VAL A 11 -0.45 0.24 7.43
C VAL A 11 0.90 -0.02 6.77
N ARG A 12 1.16 -1.26 6.34
CA ARG A 12 2.44 -1.75 5.77
C ARG A 12 2.85 -1.06 4.45
N TRP A 13 2.15 -0.01 4.03
CA TRP A 13 2.40 0.70 2.79
C TRP A 13 3.43 1.80 2.98
N VAL A 14 4.49 1.77 2.17
CA VAL A 14 5.52 2.83 2.07
C VAL A 14 4.91 4.23 1.91
N LYS A 15 3.76 4.34 1.22
CA LYS A 15 3.02 5.59 1.06
C LYS A 15 2.55 6.18 2.40
N SER A 16 2.16 5.34 3.35
CA SER A 16 1.77 5.79 4.70
C SER A 16 2.96 6.40 5.43
N SER A 17 4.10 5.70 5.40
CA SER A 17 5.37 6.17 5.98
C SER A 17 5.84 7.48 5.33
N SER A 18 5.81 7.55 3.99
CA SER A 18 6.12 8.76 3.23
C SER A 18 5.24 9.94 3.65
N ARG A 19 3.92 9.73 3.79
CA ARG A 19 2.99 10.75 4.26
C ARG A 19 3.32 11.20 5.69
N ALA A 20 3.57 10.28 6.60
CA ALA A 20 3.88 10.61 7.99
C ALA A 20 5.17 11.43 8.11
N VAL A 21 6.24 11.00 7.44
CA VAL A 21 7.53 11.70 7.42
C VAL A 21 7.38 13.09 6.80
N LYS A 22 6.64 13.24 5.69
CA LYS A 22 6.35 14.56 5.10
C LYS A 22 5.52 15.46 6.01
N VAL A 23 4.60 14.92 6.81
CA VAL A 23 3.84 15.70 7.78
C VAL A 23 4.77 16.20 8.89
N VAL A 24 5.66 15.35 9.42
CA VAL A 24 6.68 15.78 10.40
C VAL A 24 7.55 16.88 9.83
N TRP A 25 8.02 16.74 8.58
CA TRP A 25 8.76 17.78 7.90
C TRP A 25 7.97 19.09 7.80
N LYS A 26 6.70 19.04 7.38
CA LYS A 26 5.84 20.22 7.22
C LYS A 26 5.55 20.90 8.56
N MET A 27 5.17 20.13 9.58
CA MET A 27 4.78 20.60 10.90
C MET A 27 5.95 20.77 11.88
N TYR A 28 7.19 20.70 11.41
CA TYR A 28 8.39 20.68 12.26
C TYR A 28 8.41 21.78 13.34
N GLU A 29 8.19 23.03 12.96
CA GLU A 29 8.12 24.18 13.88
C GLU A 29 7.00 24.01 14.92
N GLY A 30 5.79 23.67 14.45
CA GLY A 30 4.64 23.43 15.33
C GLY A 30 4.86 22.28 16.32
N LEU A 31 5.54 21.20 15.90
CA LEU A 31 5.89 20.07 16.77
C LEU A 31 6.93 20.49 17.82
N CYS A 32 7.96 21.24 17.41
CA CYS A 32 8.97 21.78 18.30
C CYS A 32 8.34 22.69 19.37
N ASN A 33 7.48 23.62 18.96
CA ASN A 33 6.80 24.53 19.89
C ASN A 33 5.84 23.79 20.81
N HIS A 34 5.10 22.81 20.30
CA HIS A 34 4.23 21.97 21.12
C HIS A 34 5.02 21.21 22.19
N PHE A 35 6.14 20.58 21.83
CA PHE A 35 6.98 19.85 22.79
C PHE A 35 7.63 20.77 23.82
N LEU A 36 8.03 21.99 23.41
CA LEU A 36 8.53 22.99 24.34
C LEU A 36 7.46 23.37 25.37
N ASN A 37 6.27 23.77 24.91
CA ASN A 37 5.16 24.16 25.78
C ASN A 37 4.74 23.02 26.71
N ALA A 38 4.63 21.79 26.20
CA ALA A 38 4.27 20.61 26.99
C ALA A 38 5.36 20.21 28.01
N SER A 39 6.63 20.56 27.75
CA SER A 39 7.72 20.32 28.70
C SER A 39 7.75 21.32 29.86
N SER A 40 7.21 22.52 29.67
CA SER A 40 7.14 23.59 30.68
C SER A 40 5.78 23.68 31.38
N ASP A 41 4.79 22.87 30.98
CA ASP A 41 3.44 22.88 31.53
C ASP A 41 3.40 22.34 32.98
N PRO A 42 3.12 23.19 33.99
CA PRO A 42 3.15 22.80 35.39
C PRO A 42 2.06 21.76 35.73
N ASN A 43 0.99 21.68 34.94
CA ASN A 43 -0.12 20.75 35.17
C ASN A 43 0.20 19.30 34.80
N ARG A 44 1.32 19.06 34.12
CA ARG A 44 1.77 17.72 33.72
C ARG A 44 2.69 17.12 34.78
N ASP A 45 2.71 15.80 34.89
CA ASP A 45 3.67 15.14 35.76
C ASP A 45 5.12 15.33 35.28
N SER A 46 6.07 15.21 36.21
CA SER A 46 7.51 15.42 35.93
C SER A 46 8.06 14.48 34.86
N LYS A 47 7.58 13.23 34.80
CA LYS A 47 8.00 12.22 33.84
C LYS A 47 7.53 12.58 32.42
N THR A 48 6.29 13.04 32.29
CA THR A 48 5.72 13.52 31.03
C THR A 48 6.45 14.77 30.54
N ARG A 49 6.73 15.74 31.41
CA ARG A 49 7.53 16.92 31.06
C ARG A 49 8.92 16.56 30.56
N ALA A 50 9.61 15.65 31.27
CA ALA A 50 10.92 15.16 30.87
C ALA A 50 10.88 14.44 29.50
N LYS A 51 9.84 13.66 29.23
CA LYS A 51 9.62 13.02 27.92
C LYS A 51 9.49 14.05 26.80
N TYR A 52 8.67 15.08 26.97
CA TYR A 52 8.50 16.14 25.97
C TYR A 52 9.78 16.94 25.76
N SER A 53 10.53 17.24 26.83
CA SER A 53 11.84 17.87 26.72
C SER A 53 12.82 17.02 25.91
N GLY A 54 12.88 15.71 26.17
CA GLY A 54 13.69 14.77 25.39
C GLY A 54 13.29 14.70 23.91
N LEU A 55 11.98 14.67 23.62
CA LEU A 55 11.46 14.69 22.25
C LEU A 55 11.81 15.98 21.52
N ARG A 56 11.71 17.13 22.21
CA ARG A 56 12.12 18.43 21.66
C ARG A 56 13.61 18.42 21.32
N LYS A 57 14.48 18.02 22.25
CA LYS A 57 15.93 17.92 22.04
C LYS A 57 16.31 16.98 20.90
N ARG A 58 15.57 15.89 20.72
CA ARG A 58 15.76 14.98 19.59
C ARG A 58 15.31 15.62 18.27
N LEU A 59 14.13 16.23 18.24
CA LEU A 59 13.59 16.85 17.03
C LEU A 59 14.43 18.06 16.58
N ALA A 60 14.88 18.88 17.53
CA ALA A 60 15.73 20.07 17.34
C ALA A 60 17.18 19.78 16.97
N SER A 61 17.55 18.52 16.74
CA SER A 61 18.94 18.17 16.52
C SER A 61 19.27 18.17 15.03
N PRO A 62 20.47 18.63 14.63
CA PRO A 62 20.94 18.50 13.26
C PRO A 62 20.92 17.05 12.77
N GLU A 63 21.30 16.12 13.65
CA GLU A 63 21.36 14.69 13.34
C GLU A 63 19.98 14.17 12.91
N PHE A 64 18.93 14.47 13.68
CA PHE A 64 17.57 14.08 13.33
C PHE A 64 17.08 14.75 12.04
N LEU A 65 17.40 16.04 11.83
CA LEU A 65 16.95 16.77 10.65
C LEU A 65 17.55 16.21 9.35
N LEU A 66 18.83 15.82 9.38
CA LEU A 66 19.50 15.16 8.26
C LEU A 66 18.87 13.81 7.94
N ASP A 67 18.65 12.97 8.96
CA ASP A 67 17.99 11.67 8.79
C ASP A 67 16.55 11.82 8.27
N LEU A 68 15.82 12.84 8.77
CA LEU A 68 14.47 13.16 8.30
C LEU A 68 14.49 13.57 6.83
N GLY A 69 15.46 14.37 6.40
CA GLY A 69 15.65 14.77 5.00
C GLY A 69 15.92 13.58 4.09
N LEU A 70 16.88 12.72 4.48
CA LEU A 70 17.20 11.49 3.76
C LEU A 70 15.97 10.57 3.62
N MET A 71 15.22 10.41 4.72
CA MET A 71 13.98 9.61 4.72
C MET A 71 12.90 10.21 3.83
N CYS A 72 12.74 11.54 3.79
CA CYS A 72 11.80 12.21 2.89
C CYS A 72 12.11 11.88 1.42
N ASP A 73 13.38 12.00 1.01
CA ASP A 73 13.82 11.76 -0.36
C ASP A 73 13.61 10.29 -0.76
N CYS A 74 14.07 9.34 0.05
CA CYS A 74 13.96 7.91 -0.23
C CYS A 74 12.49 7.43 -0.25
N LEU A 75 11.71 7.81 0.76
CA LEU A 75 10.30 7.41 0.85
C LEU A 75 9.43 8.11 -0.20
N ASN A 76 9.87 9.24 -0.75
CA ASN A 76 9.18 9.86 -1.87
C ASN A 76 9.26 8.98 -3.12
N GLU A 77 10.48 8.58 -3.51
CA GLU A 77 10.70 7.71 -4.67
C GLU A 77 10.00 6.36 -4.49
N LEU A 78 10.21 5.70 -3.34
CA LEU A 78 9.57 4.41 -3.08
C LEU A 78 8.04 4.51 -3.01
N SER A 79 7.48 5.64 -2.57
CA SER A 79 6.04 5.84 -2.60
C SER A 79 5.52 6.02 -4.03
N VAL A 80 6.27 6.67 -4.92
CA VAL A 80 5.88 6.79 -6.34
C VAL A 80 5.88 5.41 -6.98
N LEU A 81 6.99 4.66 -6.83
CA LEU A 81 7.10 3.28 -7.30
C LEU A 81 5.95 2.43 -6.78
N SER A 82 5.72 2.40 -5.47
CA SER A 82 4.67 1.59 -4.86
C SER A 82 3.27 1.87 -5.45
N ASN A 83 2.92 3.13 -5.72
CA ASN A 83 1.63 3.46 -6.35
C ASN A 83 1.54 2.93 -7.78
N ILE A 84 2.63 2.98 -8.54
CA ILE A 84 2.70 2.42 -9.90
C ILE A 84 2.54 0.90 -9.85
N LEU A 85 3.27 0.23 -8.95
CA LEU A 85 3.25 -1.22 -8.77
C LEU A 85 1.89 -1.77 -8.28
N GLN A 86 1.02 -0.90 -7.77
CA GLN A 86 -0.33 -1.25 -7.33
C GLN A 86 -1.39 -1.17 -8.45
N LYS A 87 -1.05 -0.68 -9.65
CA LYS A 87 -2.00 -0.59 -10.76
C LYS A 87 -2.36 -1.98 -11.27
N ARG A 88 -3.66 -2.25 -11.45
CA ARG A 88 -4.17 -3.53 -11.98
C ARG A 88 -3.75 -3.79 -13.42
N SER A 89 -3.56 -2.72 -14.20
CA SER A 89 -3.16 -2.77 -15.61
C SER A 89 -1.65 -2.81 -15.83
N LEU A 90 -0.85 -3.05 -14.78
CA LEU A 90 0.61 -3.01 -14.88
C LEU A 90 1.13 -4.31 -15.48
N THR A 91 1.88 -4.22 -16.57
CA THR A 91 2.54 -5.38 -17.18
C THR A 91 3.89 -5.68 -16.52
N LEU A 92 4.37 -6.91 -16.67
CA LEU A 92 5.68 -7.33 -16.14
C LEU A 92 6.84 -6.49 -16.69
N ILE A 93 6.76 -6.10 -17.98
CA ILE A 93 7.77 -5.23 -18.61
C ILE A 93 7.77 -3.85 -17.95
N GLN A 94 6.58 -3.25 -17.76
CA GLN A 94 6.45 -1.96 -17.09
C GLN A 94 6.93 -2.04 -15.64
N PHE A 95 6.59 -3.12 -14.92
CA PHE A 95 7.09 -3.39 -13.57
C PHE A 95 8.63 -3.33 -13.53
N HIS A 96 9.30 -4.09 -14.41
CA HIS A 96 10.76 -4.12 -14.50
C HIS A 96 11.35 -2.74 -14.82
N GLN A 97 10.79 -2.04 -15.81
CA GLN A 97 11.22 -0.68 -16.18
C GLN A 97 11.09 0.31 -15.01
N HIS A 98 9.99 0.25 -14.26
CA HIS A 98 9.75 1.15 -13.14
C HIS A 98 10.67 0.86 -11.95
N ILE A 99 10.95 -0.40 -11.63
CA ILE A 99 11.93 -0.73 -10.58
C ILE A 99 13.33 -0.25 -10.98
N ASN A 100 13.77 -0.52 -12.21
CA ASN A 100 15.07 -0.05 -12.70
C ASN A 100 15.19 1.47 -12.67
N ARG A 101 14.13 2.19 -13.05
CA ARG A 101 14.08 3.65 -12.90
C ARG A 101 14.28 4.07 -11.45
N SER A 102 13.58 3.47 -10.50
CA SER A 102 13.72 3.81 -9.08
C SER A 102 15.10 3.44 -8.52
N ILE A 103 15.69 2.33 -8.95
CA ILE A 103 17.08 1.98 -8.62
C ILE A 103 18.05 3.06 -9.10
N ARG A 104 17.91 3.55 -10.34
CA ARG A 104 18.76 4.64 -10.85
C ARG A 104 18.60 5.91 -10.02
N VAL A 105 17.37 6.30 -9.67
CA VAL A 105 17.10 7.48 -8.83
C VAL A 105 17.75 7.31 -7.44
N LEU A 106 17.51 6.20 -6.76
CA LEU A 106 18.10 5.94 -5.43
C LEU A 106 19.63 5.82 -5.46
N THR A 107 20.19 5.33 -6.57
CA THR A 107 21.63 5.28 -6.77
C THR A 107 22.20 6.68 -6.95
N SER A 108 21.54 7.53 -7.75
CA SER A 108 21.97 8.92 -7.91
C SER A 108 21.94 9.73 -6.61
N LEU A 109 21.10 9.33 -5.64
CA LEU A 109 21.06 9.94 -4.30
C LEU A 109 22.33 9.70 -3.47
N LYS A 110 23.23 8.81 -3.89
CA LYS A 110 24.54 8.63 -3.25
C LYS A 110 25.48 9.78 -3.59
N ASP A 111 25.44 10.23 -4.84
CA ASP A 111 26.33 11.26 -5.37
C ASP A 111 25.70 12.66 -5.26
N LEU A 112 24.39 12.75 -5.48
CA LEU A 112 23.62 13.99 -5.49
C LEU A 112 22.57 13.96 -4.37
N LYS A 113 22.70 14.88 -3.40
CA LYS A 113 21.72 14.99 -2.32
C LYS A 113 20.34 15.30 -2.88
N GLY A 114 19.32 14.61 -2.37
CA GLY A 114 17.93 14.90 -2.71
C GLY A 114 17.47 16.28 -2.22
N GLU A 115 16.28 16.69 -2.64
CA GLU A 115 15.73 18.01 -2.34
C GLU A 115 15.64 18.27 -0.83
N TYR A 116 15.14 17.28 -0.07
CA TYR A 116 14.92 17.42 1.37
C TYR A 116 16.24 17.35 2.13
N LEU A 117 17.13 16.43 1.78
CA LEU A 117 18.45 16.32 2.38
C LEU A 117 19.32 17.56 2.13
N THR A 118 19.20 18.18 0.95
CA THR A 118 19.87 19.45 0.63
C THR A 118 19.36 20.57 1.54
N LYS A 119 18.04 20.70 1.69
CA LYS A 119 17.42 21.67 2.61
C LYS A 119 17.86 21.44 4.07
N ALA A 120 17.91 20.18 4.51
CA ALA A 120 18.37 19.81 5.85
C ALA A 120 19.85 20.14 6.07
N THR A 121 20.71 19.91 5.07
CA THR A 121 22.13 20.27 5.12
C THR A 121 22.30 21.79 5.28
N ASN A 122 21.62 22.58 4.45
CA ASN A 122 21.71 24.04 4.50
C ASN A 122 21.23 24.59 5.86
N ALA A 123 20.13 24.04 6.38
CA ALA A 123 19.60 24.40 7.69
C ALA A 123 20.53 24.02 8.84
N THR A 124 21.23 22.89 8.72
CA THR A 124 22.24 22.44 9.69
C THR A 124 23.45 23.36 9.71
N ASN A 125 23.92 23.81 8.54
CA ASN A 125 25.02 24.77 8.44
C ASN A 125 24.68 26.11 9.11
N ASN A 126 23.42 26.54 8.99
CA ASN A 126 22.93 27.77 9.61
C ASN A 126 22.45 27.58 11.06
N MET A 127 22.50 26.36 11.60
CA MET A 127 21.98 25.97 12.92
C MET A 127 20.54 26.44 13.19
N ASN A 128 19.72 26.56 12.14
CA ASN A 128 18.35 27.05 12.21
C ASN A 128 17.49 26.41 11.13
N PHE A 129 16.33 25.89 11.52
CA PHE A 129 15.34 25.36 10.59
C PHE A 129 13.94 25.78 10.99
N LYS A 130 13.22 26.50 10.11
CA LYS A 130 11.84 26.95 10.35
C LYS A 130 11.66 27.63 11.72
N ASN A 131 12.47 28.66 11.98
CA ASN A 131 12.47 29.43 13.24
C ASN A 131 12.86 28.64 14.49
N ILE A 132 13.44 27.45 14.32
CA ILE A 132 13.92 26.62 15.42
C ILE A 132 15.44 26.57 15.38
N THR A 133 16.07 27.10 16.42
CA THR A 133 17.51 26.90 16.67
C THR A 133 17.78 25.43 16.91
N LEU A 134 18.79 24.91 16.21
CA LEU A 134 19.21 23.52 16.32
C LEU A 134 20.26 23.36 17.43
N GLU A 135 20.24 22.22 18.12
CA GLU A 135 21.21 21.88 19.15
C GLU A 135 21.76 20.47 18.92
N LYS A 136 23.09 20.32 18.94
CA LYS A 136 23.72 19.01 18.74
C LYS A 136 23.31 18.04 19.84
N ASN A 137 23.00 16.81 19.43
CA ASN A 137 22.62 15.75 20.36
C ASN A 137 23.57 14.56 20.18
N SER A 138 24.58 14.49 21.04
CA SER A 138 25.63 13.45 21.01
C SER A 138 25.13 12.02 21.17
N LYS A 139 23.88 11.82 21.61
CA LYS A 139 23.26 10.49 21.72
C LYS A 139 22.70 9.98 20.40
N LEU A 140 22.55 10.84 19.39
CA LEU A 140 22.02 10.47 18.08
C LEU A 140 23.17 10.20 17.13
N ILE A 141 23.11 9.04 16.48
CA ILE A 141 24.03 8.65 15.43
C ILE A 141 23.26 8.74 14.13
N ASN A 142 23.78 9.54 13.19
CA ASN A 142 23.19 9.67 11.87
C ASN A 142 23.19 8.35 11.12
N ILE A 143 22.19 8.19 10.26
CA ILE A 143 22.14 7.08 9.32
C ILE A 143 23.31 7.22 8.34
N ASN A 144 24.06 6.14 8.15
CA ASN A 144 25.05 6.08 7.08
C ASN A 144 24.33 6.09 5.73
N GLN A 145 24.32 7.24 5.05
CA GLN A 145 23.62 7.45 3.79
C GLN A 145 24.01 6.41 2.73
N ASN A 146 25.31 6.15 2.56
CA ASN A 146 25.80 5.23 1.52
C ASN A 146 25.39 3.80 1.81
N GLN A 147 25.53 3.35 3.05
CA GLN A 147 25.11 2.01 3.46
C GLN A 147 23.59 1.86 3.30
N PHE A 148 22.81 2.82 3.79
CA PHE A 148 21.35 2.81 3.73
C PHE A 148 20.82 2.77 2.30
N LEU A 149 21.33 3.64 1.42
CA LEU A 149 20.94 3.65 0.00
C LEU A 149 21.38 2.36 -0.72
N THR A 150 22.55 1.81 -0.39
CA THR A 150 23.00 0.53 -0.95
C THR A 150 22.05 -0.58 -0.55
N SER A 151 21.72 -0.71 0.73
CA SER A 151 20.76 -1.71 1.18
C SER A 151 19.38 -1.54 0.54
N LEU A 152 18.91 -0.32 0.31
CA LEU A 152 17.65 -0.07 -0.42
C LEU A 152 17.73 -0.54 -1.87
N VAL A 153 18.82 -0.20 -2.58
CA VAL A 153 19.04 -0.63 -3.96
C VAL A 153 19.14 -2.14 -4.06
N ASP A 154 19.89 -2.79 -3.18
CA ASP A 154 20.05 -4.25 -3.19
C ASP A 154 18.72 -4.96 -2.93
N ASN A 155 17.89 -4.41 -2.04
CA ASN A 155 16.54 -4.92 -1.81
C ASN A 155 15.63 -4.78 -3.05
N LEU A 156 15.78 -3.71 -3.83
CA LEU A 156 15.01 -3.55 -5.07
C LEU A 156 15.53 -4.50 -6.17
N LYS A 157 16.85 -4.66 -6.29
CA LYS A 157 17.48 -5.61 -7.22
C LYS A 157 17.09 -7.05 -6.92
N ALA A 158 17.04 -7.44 -5.65
CA ALA A 158 16.58 -8.77 -5.25
C ALA A 158 15.12 -9.09 -5.68
N ARG A 159 14.33 -8.09 -6.06
CA ARG A 159 12.97 -8.23 -6.59
C ARG A 159 12.91 -8.18 -8.12
N LEU A 160 14.04 -7.87 -8.77
CA LEU A 160 14.16 -7.97 -10.21
C LEU A 160 14.34 -9.43 -10.63
N LEU A 161 13.88 -9.68 -11.83
CA LEU A 161 14.09 -10.89 -12.60
C LEU A 161 15.50 -10.86 -13.19
N ASP A 162 16.51 -10.96 -12.33
CA ASP A 162 17.94 -10.75 -12.69
C ASP A 162 18.71 -12.04 -12.99
N ASN A 163 18.06 -13.22 -12.90
CA ASN A 163 18.69 -14.47 -13.33
C ASN A 163 18.69 -14.55 -14.87
N GLU A 164 19.69 -15.20 -15.48
CA GLU A 164 19.76 -15.38 -16.94
C GLU A 164 18.45 -15.94 -17.54
N GLN A 165 17.83 -16.89 -16.82
CA GLN A 165 16.55 -17.49 -17.19
C GLN A 165 15.40 -16.47 -17.21
N ASP A 166 15.42 -15.46 -16.34
CA ASP A 166 14.35 -14.47 -16.21
C ASP A 166 14.58 -13.25 -17.11
N ILE A 167 15.84 -12.87 -17.33
CA ILE A 167 16.25 -11.91 -18.37
C ILE A 167 15.82 -12.43 -19.73
N SER A 168 15.99 -13.73 -19.99
CA SER A 168 15.52 -14.34 -21.24
C SER A 168 14.01 -14.25 -21.40
N ILE A 169 13.21 -14.36 -20.33
CA ILE A 169 11.75 -14.17 -20.40
C ILE A 169 11.41 -12.72 -20.73
N LEU A 170 12.08 -11.76 -20.09
CA LEU A 170 11.81 -10.34 -20.30
C LEU A 170 12.20 -9.90 -21.71
N GLN A 171 13.31 -10.41 -22.25
CA GLN A 171 13.73 -10.22 -23.63
C GLN A 171 12.75 -10.90 -24.60
N ASP A 172 12.40 -12.16 -24.31
CA ASP A 172 11.44 -12.92 -25.11
C ASP A 172 10.06 -12.22 -25.13
N MET A 173 9.60 -11.63 -24.01
CA MET A 173 8.37 -10.84 -23.90
C MET A 173 8.45 -9.45 -24.54
N GLN A 174 9.66 -8.90 -24.74
CA GLN A 174 9.87 -7.67 -25.51
C GLN A 174 9.89 -7.92 -27.03
N ILE A 175 9.60 -9.16 -27.45
CA ILE A 175 9.40 -9.70 -28.79
C ILE A 175 10.11 -8.93 -29.92
N ILE A 176 11.26 -9.45 -30.34
CA ILE A 176 12.07 -8.90 -31.44
C ILE A 176 12.17 -9.87 -32.63
N ASP A 177 12.12 -11.19 -32.40
CA ASP A 177 12.22 -12.21 -33.47
C ASP A 177 11.35 -13.48 -33.19
N VAL A 178 11.16 -14.28 -34.24
CA VAL A 178 10.35 -15.51 -34.28
C VAL A 178 10.94 -16.61 -33.39
N ASN A 179 12.24 -16.61 -33.12
CA ASN A 179 12.89 -17.64 -32.31
C ASN A 179 12.53 -17.52 -30.82
N GLU A 180 12.39 -16.30 -30.32
CA GLU A 180 11.95 -15.92 -28.99
C GLU A 180 10.50 -16.36 -28.78
N ILE A 181 9.63 -16.17 -29.78
CA ILE A 181 8.24 -16.66 -29.74
C ILE A 181 8.20 -18.18 -29.63
N LYS A 182 9.05 -18.89 -30.39
CA LYS A 182 9.13 -20.35 -30.29
C LYS A 182 9.54 -20.81 -28.89
N ARG A 183 10.48 -20.11 -28.24
CA ARG A 183 10.89 -20.37 -26.86
C ARG A 183 9.73 -20.15 -25.89
N LEU A 184 9.02 -19.03 -26.00
CA LEU A 184 7.88 -18.74 -25.13
C LEU A 184 6.75 -19.75 -25.31
N CYS A 185 6.43 -20.11 -26.56
CA CYS A 185 5.39 -21.11 -26.85
C CYS A 185 5.74 -22.46 -26.21
N LYS A 186 7.01 -22.88 -26.30
CA LYS A 186 7.49 -24.09 -25.63
C LYS A 186 7.39 -23.99 -24.11
N ARG A 187 7.79 -22.86 -23.53
CA ARG A 187 7.83 -22.65 -22.08
C ARG A 187 6.44 -22.61 -21.46
N PHE A 188 5.51 -21.94 -22.12
CA PHE A 188 4.15 -21.72 -21.61
C PHE A 188 3.11 -22.65 -22.22
N GLN A 189 3.54 -23.59 -23.07
CA GLN A 189 2.69 -24.58 -23.73
C GLN A 189 1.55 -23.93 -24.55
N VAL A 190 1.89 -22.84 -25.25
CA VAL A 190 0.97 -22.07 -26.12
C VAL A 190 1.11 -22.57 -27.57
N ASN A 191 0.04 -22.47 -28.38
CA ASN A 191 0.11 -22.88 -29.78
C ASN A 191 1.14 -22.06 -30.57
N LYS A 192 2.21 -22.74 -30.97
CA LYS A 192 3.34 -22.16 -31.70
C LYS A 192 2.94 -21.56 -33.04
N ASN A 193 2.05 -22.21 -33.80
CA ASN A 193 1.71 -21.76 -35.14
C ASN A 193 0.86 -20.49 -35.09
N ASP A 194 -0.10 -20.45 -34.17
CA ASP A 194 -0.98 -19.30 -33.96
C ASP A 194 -0.16 -18.11 -33.44
N ALA A 195 0.75 -18.34 -32.50
CA ALA A 195 1.63 -17.29 -31.98
C ALA A 195 2.58 -16.70 -33.04
N ILE A 196 3.19 -17.54 -33.89
CA ILE A 196 4.06 -17.07 -34.96
C ILE A 196 3.27 -16.29 -36.02
N ASN A 197 2.09 -16.79 -36.41
CA ASN A 197 1.26 -16.12 -37.41
C ASN A 197 0.70 -14.80 -36.90
N GLY A 198 0.22 -14.77 -35.65
CA GLY A 198 -0.25 -13.54 -35.02
C GLY A 198 0.86 -12.50 -34.86
N PHE A 199 2.09 -12.92 -34.58
CA PHE A 199 3.22 -11.99 -34.53
C PHE A 199 3.59 -11.42 -35.89
N ARG A 200 3.58 -12.23 -36.96
CA ARG A 200 3.78 -11.75 -38.33
C ARG A 200 2.77 -10.65 -38.68
N GLN A 201 1.50 -10.85 -38.33
CA GLN A 201 0.47 -9.85 -38.57
C GLN A 201 0.73 -8.51 -37.83
N ILE A 202 1.33 -8.55 -36.64
CA ILE A 202 1.69 -7.33 -35.88
C ILE A 202 2.89 -6.62 -36.50
N ILE A 203 3.85 -7.37 -37.04
CA ILE A 203 4.98 -6.80 -37.78
C ILE A 203 4.48 -6.13 -39.07
N ASP A 204 3.62 -6.81 -39.81
CA ASP A 204 3.08 -6.34 -41.08
C ASP A 204 2.14 -5.15 -40.89
N ASP A 205 1.37 -5.12 -39.80
CA ASP A 205 0.48 -4.03 -39.42
C ASP A 205 0.51 -3.76 -37.91
N GLN A 206 1.21 -2.70 -37.52
CA GLN A 206 1.34 -2.26 -36.11
C GLN A 206 0.04 -1.75 -35.49
N THR A 207 -1.01 -1.53 -36.27
CA THR A 207 -2.32 -1.10 -35.76
C THR A 207 -3.18 -2.26 -35.25
N VAL A 208 -2.82 -3.49 -35.60
CA VAL A 208 -3.54 -4.70 -35.20
C VAL A 208 -3.34 -4.98 -33.71
N SER A 209 -4.44 -5.23 -33.01
CA SER A 209 -4.40 -5.49 -31.57
C SER A 209 -3.80 -6.87 -31.27
N PHE A 210 -2.76 -6.90 -30.44
CA PHE A 210 -2.14 -8.12 -29.91
C PHE A 210 -3.15 -9.11 -29.32
N LYS A 211 -4.20 -8.60 -28.66
CA LYS A 211 -5.29 -9.40 -28.09
C LYS A 211 -6.05 -10.21 -29.15
N ASN A 212 -6.19 -9.67 -30.37
CA ASN A 212 -7.01 -10.28 -31.41
C ASN A 212 -6.25 -11.38 -32.15
N VAL A 213 -4.96 -11.17 -32.39
CA VAL A 213 -4.12 -12.07 -33.20
C VAL A 213 -3.35 -13.10 -32.37
N MET A 214 -3.15 -12.85 -31.08
CA MET A 214 -2.47 -13.77 -30.17
C MET A 214 -3.19 -13.84 -28.79
N PRO A 215 -4.48 -14.24 -28.75
CA PRO A 215 -5.30 -14.17 -27.53
C PRO A 215 -4.77 -15.04 -26.38
N GLU A 216 -4.31 -16.26 -26.65
CA GLU A 216 -3.75 -17.16 -25.63
C GLU A 216 -2.51 -16.55 -24.96
N PHE A 217 -1.62 -16.00 -25.80
CA PHE A 217 -0.39 -15.38 -25.35
C PHE A 217 -0.67 -14.08 -24.58
N TYR A 218 -1.60 -13.26 -25.09
CA TYR A 218 -2.05 -12.06 -24.41
C TYR A 218 -2.57 -12.37 -23.00
N ASN A 219 -3.46 -13.37 -22.88
CA ASN A 219 -4.02 -13.78 -21.60
C ASN A 219 -2.93 -14.26 -20.63
N LEU A 220 -1.98 -15.05 -21.12
CA LEU A 220 -0.84 -15.52 -20.33
C LEU A 220 -0.04 -14.34 -19.77
N VAL A 221 0.35 -13.35 -20.60
CA VAL A 221 1.11 -12.17 -20.15
C VAL A 221 0.34 -11.37 -19.08
N GLN A 222 -0.99 -11.31 -19.17
CA GLN A 222 -1.84 -10.66 -18.16
C GLN A 222 -1.93 -11.43 -16.83
N THR A 223 -1.64 -12.75 -16.83
CA THR A 223 -1.72 -13.57 -15.60
C THR A 223 -0.49 -13.50 -14.71
N PHE A 224 0.62 -12.89 -15.15
CA PHE A 224 1.83 -12.81 -14.33
C PHE A 224 1.60 -11.91 -13.11
N PRO A 225 1.72 -12.44 -11.88
CA PRO A 225 1.56 -11.63 -10.68
C PRO A 225 2.74 -10.67 -10.57
N CYS A 226 2.52 -9.41 -10.94
CA CYS A 226 3.55 -8.37 -10.85
C CYS A 226 3.62 -7.73 -9.46
N SER A 227 2.58 -7.87 -8.62
CA SER A 227 2.63 -7.40 -7.24
C SER A 227 1.68 -8.14 -6.32
N THR A 228 1.95 -8.03 -5.02
CA THR A 228 1.08 -8.58 -3.97
C THR A 228 -0.12 -7.68 -3.64
N ALA A 229 -0.31 -6.59 -4.39
CA ALA A 229 -1.30 -5.56 -4.05
C ALA A 229 -2.74 -6.10 -4.04
N GLU A 230 -3.10 -7.01 -4.94
CA GLU A 230 -4.42 -7.65 -4.93
C GLU A 230 -4.61 -8.55 -3.70
N PHE A 231 -3.58 -9.26 -3.25
CA PHE A 231 -3.67 -10.05 -2.02
C PHE A 231 -3.89 -9.15 -0.80
N GLU A 232 -3.18 -8.02 -0.71
CA GLU A 232 -3.34 -7.07 0.39
C GLU A 232 -4.71 -6.35 0.38
N ARG A 233 -5.24 -6.05 -0.81
CA ARG A 233 -6.64 -5.60 -0.98
C ARG A 233 -7.62 -6.66 -0.49
N GLY A 234 -7.38 -7.93 -0.83
CA GLY A 234 -8.15 -9.07 -0.34
C GLY A 234 -8.13 -9.18 1.19
N PHE A 235 -6.97 -9.09 1.83
CA PHE A 235 -6.88 -9.09 3.30
C PHE A 235 -7.58 -7.89 3.93
N SER A 236 -7.46 -6.71 3.33
CA SER A 236 -8.15 -5.50 3.82
C SER A 236 -9.66 -5.64 3.72
N LEU A 237 -10.14 -6.18 2.60
CA LEU A 237 -11.55 -6.49 2.38
C LEU A 237 -12.04 -7.55 3.37
N MET A 238 -11.25 -8.60 3.60
CA MET A 238 -11.55 -9.63 4.60
C MET A 238 -11.72 -9.01 5.99
N ASN A 239 -10.84 -8.09 6.39
CA ASN A 239 -10.96 -7.40 7.68
C ASN A 239 -12.22 -6.51 7.77
N ASN A 240 -12.67 -5.94 6.65
CA ASN A 240 -13.92 -5.18 6.60
C ASN A 240 -15.16 -6.09 6.70
N ILE A 241 -15.08 -7.32 6.17
CA ILE A 241 -16.16 -8.31 6.24
C ILE A 241 -16.20 -8.98 7.62
N CYS A 242 -15.05 -9.42 8.12
CA CYS A 242 -14.85 -10.09 9.41
C CYS A 242 -14.76 -9.07 10.55
N THR A 243 -15.89 -8.47 10.90
CA THR A 243 -15.99 -7.60 12.08
C THR A 243 -16.26 -8.42 13.34
N LYS A 244 -16.00 -7.84 14.52
CA LYS A 244 -16.33 -8.46 15.83
C LYS A 244 -17.80 -8.86 15.97
N LEU A 245 -18.71 -8.18 15.24
CA LEU A 245 -20.15 -8.45 15.23
C LEU A 245 -20.55 -9.58 14.27
N ARG A 246 -19.65 -10.01 13.37
CA ARG A 246 -19.84 -11.11 12.41
C ARG A 246 -18.94 -12.30 12.76
N SER A 247 -18.87 -12.66 14.03
CA SER A 247 -18.02 -13.74 14.55
C SER A 247 -18.46 -15.15 14.15
N THR A 248 -19.66 -15.31 13.57
CA THR A 248 -20.23 -16.61 13.17
C THR A 248 -20.10 -16.90 11.67
N LEU A 249 -19.37 -16.06 10.93
CA LEU A 249 -19.25 -16.21 9.48
C LEU A 249 -18.42 -17.46 9.14
N THR A 250 -19.02 -18.43 8.47
CA THR A 250 -18.27 -19.61 7.99
C THR A 250 -17.31 -19.20 6.86
N ILE A 251 -16.27 -20.01 6.66
CA ILE A 251 -15.30 -19.80 5.56
C ILE A 251 -16.00 -19.70 4.20
N LYS A 252 -17.06 -20.51 3.98
CA LYS A 252 -17.85 -20.47 2.74
C LYS A 252 -18.51 -19.11 2.54
N HIS A 253 -19.17 -18.58 3.57
CA HIS A 253 -19.78 -17.25 3.51
C HIS A 253 -18.74 -16.16 3.31
N LEU A 254 -17.58 -16.27 3.98
CA LEU A 254 -16.50 -15.30 3.84
C LEU A 254 -15.96 -15.26 2.41
N ALA A 255 -15.66 -16.42 1.85
CA ALA A 255 -15.19 -16.57 0.49
C ALA A 255 -16.21 -16.00 -0.51
N SER A 256 -17.50 -16.32 -0.37
CA SER A 256 -18.55 -15.76 -1.23
C SER A 256 -18.66 -14.23 -1.14
N LEU A 257 -18.61 -13.66 0.08
CA LEU A 257 -18.65 -12.21 0.26
C LEU A 257 -17.41 -11.54 -0.33
N MET A 258 -16.22 -12.10 -0.12
CA MET A 258 -14.99 -11.60 -0.71
C MET A 258 -15.05 -11.66 -2.24
N PHE A 259 -15.52 -12.76 -2.81
CA PHE A 259 -15.67 -12.93 -4.26
C PHE A 259 -16.60 -11.86 -4.86
N ILE A 260 -17.77 -11.63 -4.25
CA ILE A 260 -18.72 -10.59 -4.69
C ILE A 260 -18.11 -9.19 -4.56
N ASN A 261 -17.39 -8.89 -3.47
CA ASN A 261 -16.79 -7.56 -3.30
C ASN A 261 -15.60 -7.30 -4.24
N VAL A 262 -14.90 -8.35 -4.68
CA VAL A 262 -13.76 -8.23 -5.60
C VAL A 262 -14.20 -8.19 -7.06
N ASN A 263 -15.15 -9.06 -7.44
CA ASN A 263 -15.53 -9.31 -8.84
C ASN A 263 -16.97 -8.90 -9.17
N GLY A 264 -17.77 -8.52 -8.17
CA GLY A 264 -19.15 -8.11 -8.39
C GLY A 264 -19.22 -6.81 -9.21
N PRO A 265 -20.31 -6.62 -9.97
CA PRO A 265 -20.47 -5.42 -10.78
C PRO A 265 -20.64 -4.18 -9.88
N PRO A 266 -20.35 -2.99 -10.42
CA PRO A 266 -20.73 -1.73 -9.81
C PRO A 266 -22.21 -1.70 -9.43
N LEU A 267 -22.58 -0.94 -8.40
CA LEU A 267 -23.98 -0.89 -7.91
C LEU A 267 -24.97 -0.36 -8.97
N ASP A 268 -24.49 0.49 -9.87
CA ASP A 268 -25.22 1.05 -11.00
C ASP A 268 -25.46 0.04 -12.14
N GLU A 269 -24.59 -0.95 -12.27
CA GLU A 269 -24.72 -2.06 -13.24
C GLU A 269 -25.32 -3.33 -12.60
N TRP A 270 -25.57 -3.32 -11.29
CA TRP A 270 -26.11 -4.46 -10.58
C TRP A 270 -27.60 -4.60 -10.86
N GLU A 271 -28.00 -5.72 -11.49
CA GLU A 271 -29.40 -6.07 -11.70
C GLU A 271 -29.90 -7.01 -10.59
N PRO A 272 -30.60 -6.50 -9.55
CA PRO A 272 -30.98 -7.33 -8.41
C PRO A 272 -32.19 -8.22 -8.68
N LYS A 273 -32.95 -7.99 -9.77
CA LYS A 273 -34.27 -8.59 -9.99
C LYS A 273 -34.25 -10.12 -9.97
N SER A 274 -33.30 -10.74 -10.67
CA SER A 274 -33.18 -12.20 -10.73
C SER A 274 -32.87 -12.80 -9.35
N TYR A 275 -31.97 -12.16 -8.61
CA TYR A 275 -31.58 -12.57 -7.26
C TYR A 275 -32.72 -12.41 -6.26
N ILE A 276 -33.41 -11.27 -6.28
CA ILE A 276 -34.57 -11.02 -5.41
C ILE A 276 -35.67 -12.04 -5.70
N SER A 277 -36.02 -12.27 -6.97
CA SER A 277 -37.02 -13.26 -7.34
C SER A 277 -36.66 -14.67 -6.86
N SER A 278 -35.41 -15.10 -7.07
CA SER A 278 -34.92 -16.40 -6.58
C SER A 278 -34.91 -16.49 -5.05
N TRP A 279 -34.54 -15.40 -4.37
CA TRP A 279 -34.55 -15.34 -2.91
C TRP A 279 -35.98 -15.43 -2.37
N LEU A 280 -36.93 -14.69 -2.94
CA LEU A 280 -38.35 -14.72 -2.55
C LEU A 280 -39.02 -16.08 -2.78
N VAL A 281 -38.60 -16.83 -3.82
CA VAL A 281 -39.10 -18.20 -4.06
C VAL A 281 -38.60 -19.16 -2.98
N ASN A 282 -37.35 -19.02 -2.54
CA ASN A 282 -36.69 -19.96 -1.63
C ASN A 282 -36.75 -19.56 -0.14
N HIS A 283 -36.98 -18.28 0.14
CA HIS A 283 -36.99 -17.72 1.48
C HIS A 283 -38.31 -17.04 1.74
N LYS A 284 -38.90 -17.43 2.87
CA LYS A 284 -40.18 -16.94 3.32
C LYS A 284 -40.02 -15.59 3.98
N THR A 285 -40.97 -14.69 3.75
CA THR A 285 -41.00 -13.39 4.42
C THR A 285 -41.14 -13.58 5.93
N ALA A 286 -40.70 -12.59 6.72
CA ALA A 286 -40.87 -12.60 8.18
C ALA A 286 -42.35 -12.68 8.62
N GLU A 287 -43.26 -12.34 7.70
CA GLU A 287 -44.71 -12.39 7.88
C GLU A 287 -45.33 -13.70 7.38
N ASP A 288 -44.57 -14.60 6.77
CA ASP A 288 -45.09 -15.90 6.34
C ASP A 288 -45.50 -16.73 7.56
N THR A 289 -46.75 -17.18 7.56
CA THR A 289 -47.32 -18.06 8.60
C THR A 289 -46.55 -19.37 8.83
N ARG A 290 -45.69 -19.78 7.87
CA ARG A 290 -44.87 -21.00 7.93
C ARG A 290 -43.45 -20.79 8.45
N THR A 291 -43.03 -19.57 8.75
CA THR A 291 -41.79 -19.29 9.50
C THR A 291 -42.10 -19.28 11.00
N LYS A 292 -41.23 -19.88 11.83
CA LYS A 292 -41.34 -19.77 13.28
C LYS A 292 -41.22 -18.28 13.64
N LYS A 293 -42.35 -17.64 13.99
CA LYS A 293 -42.30 -16.33 14.65
C LYS A 293 -41.40 -16.48 15.86
N ASN A 294 -40.35 -15.67 15.94
CA ASN A 294 -39.56 -15.59 17.14
C ASN A 294 -40.54 -15.15 18.22
N VAL A 295 -40.92 -16.07 19.13
CA VAL A 295 -41.80 -15.73 20.23
C VAL A 295 -41.00 -14.70 21.00
N ASN A 296 -41.38 -13.42 20.87
CA ASN A 296 -40.89 -12.38 21.74
C ASN A 296 -41.06 -12.94 23.16
N LYS A 297 -39.95 -13.28 23.82
CA LYS A 297 -39.98 -13.47 25.27
C LYS A 297 -40.67 -12.22 25.79
N LYS A 298 -41.78 -12.41 26.52
CA LYS A 298 -42.52 -11.29 27.12
C LYS A 298 -41.48 -10.35 27.74
N PRO A 299 -41.51 -9.05 27.40
CA PRO A 299 -40.55 -8.12 27.97
C PRO A 299 -40.66 -8.23 29.49
N GLU A 300 -39.55 -8.52 30.15
CA GLU A 300 -39.46 -8.46 31.62
C GLU A 300 -40.07 -7.14 32.07
N THR A 301 -41.05 -7.25 32.95
CA THR A 301 -41.84 -6.14 33.44
C THR A 301 -40.94 -5.08 34.07
N ARG A 302 -41.30 -3.81 33.90
CA ARG A 302 -40.54 -2.64 34.41
C ARG A 302 -40.30 -2.70 35.93
N GLU A 303 -41.09 -3.48 36.65
CA GLU A 303 -40.94 -3.75 38.09
C GLU A 303 -39.78 -4.69 38.40
N GLU A 304 -39.51 -5.71 37.58
CA GLU A 304 -38.38 -6.64 37.75
C GLU A 304 -37.03 -5.91 37.64
N LYS A 305 -36.96 -4.87 36.80
CA LYS A 305 -35.74 -4.04 36.64
C LYS A 305 -35.54 -3.02 37.77
N LYS A 306 -36.59 -2.60 38.48
CA LYS A 306 -36.48 -1.62 39.57
C LYS A 306 -35.72 -2.18 40.78
N SER A 307 -35.84 -3.48 41.05
CA SER A 307 -35.12 -4.14 42.15
C SER A 307 -33.61 -4.19 41.90
N ILE A 308 -33.20 -4.31 40.64
CA ILE A 308 -31.79 -4.35 40.22
C ILE A 308 -31.15 -2.95 40.30
N TRP A 309 -31.91 -1.90 40.02
CA TRP A 309 -31.41 -0.51 40.10
C TRP A 309 -31.27 0.04 41.52
N LYS A 310 -31.80 -0.64 42.54
CA LYS A 310 -31.61 -0.27 43.96
C LYS A 310 -30.33 -0.85 44.59
N ILE A 311 -29.63 -1.72 43.87
CA ILE A 311 -28.40 -2.39 44.34
C ILE A 311 -27.15 -1.80 43.63
N LEU A 312 -27.34 -0.92 42.65
CA LEU A 312 -26.31 -0.03 42.11
C LEU A 312 -26.40 1.32 42.82
#